data_AF-A0A8X6NPT0-F1
#
_entry.id   AF-A0A8X6NPT0-F1
#
_cell.length_a   1.000
_cell.length_b   1.000
_cell.length_c   1.000
_cell.angle_alpha   90.00
_cell.angle_beta   90.00
_cell.angle_gamma   90.00
#
_symmetry.space_group_name_H-M   'P 1'
#
loop_
_entity.id
_entity.type
_entity.pdbx_description
1 polymer ?
#
loop_
_entity_poly.entity_id
_entity_poly.type
_entity_poly.pdbx_seq_one_letter_code
_entity_poly.pdbx_strand_id
1 'polypeptide(L)'
;MSLNVSQCKNMSTVFNKIDILFADIVGFTAISSTCTAPELVKILNELFARFDKLSDKYHQLRIKILGDCYYCISGAPEERPDHAVLCVHMGLSMVDAIK
;
A
#
# COMPACT_ATOMS: atom_id res chain seq x y z
N MET A 1 -9.47 5.67 16.16
CA MET A 1 -10.05 4.31 16.11
C MET A 1 -9.06 3.39 16.80
N SER A 2 -9.29 3.12 18.08
CA SER A 2 -8.35 2.42 18.95
C SER A 2 -8.30 0.94 18.56
N LEU A 3 -7.12 0.45 18.18
CA LEU A 3 -6.86 -0.98 18.03
C LEU A 3 -7.06 -1.63 19.40
N ASN A 4 -8.05 -2.51 19.49
CA ASN A 4 -8.40 -3.23 20.70
C ASN A 4 -7.41 -4.39 20.88
N VAL A 5 -6.61 -4.35 21.94
CA VAL A 5 -5.55 -5.35 22.26
C VAL A 5 -6.14 -6.75 22.53
N SER A 6 -7.46 -6.86 22.64
CA SER A 6 -8.22 -8.09 22.88
C SER A 6 -8.29 -9.06 21.68
N GLN A 7 -7.80 -8.66 20.50
CA GLN A 7 -7.72 -9.53 19.31
C GLN A 7 -6.36 -10.23 19.14
N CYS A 8 -5.43 -10.11 20.11
CA CYS A 8 -4.21 -10.92 20.16
C CYS A 8 -4.48 -12.38 20.59
N LYS A 9 -5.42 -13.06 19.94
CA LYS A 9 -5.54 -14.53 20.00
C LYS A 9 -4.95 -15.07 18.69
N ASN A 10 -3.73 -15.60 18.78
CA ASN A 10 -2.87 -16.19 17.74
C ASN A 10 -1.94 -15.18 17.02
N MET A 11 -0.69 -15.09 17.46
CA MET A 11 0.34 -14.16 16.94
C MET A 11 0.86 -14.52 15.53
N SER A 12 0.23 -15.46 14.83
CA SER A 12 0.60 -15.89 13.49
C SER A 12 -0.64 -16.47 12.81
N THR A 13 -1.26 -15.67 11.93
CA THR A 13 -2.35 -16.11 11.07
C THR A 13 -1.76 -16.52 9.72
N VAL A 14 -2.00 -17.76 9.30
CA VAL A 14 -1.61 -18.24 7.98
C VAL A 14 -2.75 -17.99 7.01
N PHE A 15 -2.47 -17.29 5.92
CA PHE A 15 -3.42 -17.08 4.83
C PHE A 15 -3.05 -18.01 3.67
N ASN A 16 -4.03 -18.73 3.14
CA ASN A 16 -3.77 -19.71 2.07
C ASN A 16 -3.64 -19.05 0.69
N LYS A 17 -4.34 -17.92 0.49
CA LYS A 17 -4.39 -17.20 -0.78
C LYS A 17 -4.39 -15.70 -0.51
N ILE A 18 -3.31 -15.04 -0.92
CA ILE A 18 -3.15 -13.59 -0.87
C ILE A 18 -2.46 -13.14 -2.15
N ASP A 19 -2.72 -11.89 -2.55
CA ASP A 19 -1.92 -11.21 -3.56
C ASP A 19 -1.22 -10.03 -2.93
N ILE A 20 0.00 -9.77 -3.40
CA ILE A 20 0.80 -8.62 -2.98
C ILE A 20 0.96 -7.70 -4.19
N LEU A 21 0.59 -6.44 -4.01
CA LEU A 21 0.92 -5.37 -4.95
C LEU A 21 2.13 -4.62 -4.42
N PHE A 22 3.10 -4.43 -5.32
CA PHE A 22 4.29 -3.64 -5.09
C PHE A 22 4.44 -2.57 -6.18
N ALA A 23 4.73 -1.34 -5.78
CA ALA A 23 5.02 -0.23 -6.69
C ALA A 23 6.23 0.55 -6.19
N ASP A 24 7.14 0.88 -7.11
CA ASP A 24 8.38 1.60 -6.83
C ASP A 24 8.46 2.91 -7.64
N ILE A 25 9.12 3.93 -7.09
CA ILE A 25 9.30 5.22 -7.74
C ILE A 25 10.61 5.20 -8.52
N VAL A 26 10.50 5.04 -9.84
CA VAL A 26 11.66 5.13 -10.73
C VAL A 26 12.34 6.49 -10.59
N GLY A 27 13.64 6.49 -10.31
CA GLY A 27 14.45 7.70 -10.21
C GLY A 27 14.39 8.41 -8.85
N PHE A 28 13.81 7.79 -7.82
CA PHE A 28 13.76 8.34 -6.46
C PHE A 28 15.15 8.74 -5.93
N THR A 29 16.21 7.97 -6.20
CA THR A 29 17.58 8.32 -5.79
C THR A 29 18.05 9.65 -6.38
N ALA A 30 17.71 9.92 -7.64
CA ALA A 30 18.08 11.16 -8.29
C ALA A 30 17.29 12.34 -7.69
N ILE A 31 15.97 12.17 -7.49
CA ILE A 31 15.10 13.18 -6.89
C ILE A 31 15.55 13.51 -5.46
N SER A 32 15.76 12.49 -4.64
CA SER A 32 16.20 12.64 -3.25
C SER A 32 17.59 13.28 -3.10
N SER A 33 18.45 13.19 -4.13
CA SER A 33 19.74 13.89 -4.17
C SER A 33 19.62 15.38 -4.52
N THR A 34 18.48 15.81 -5.06
CA THR A 34 18.25 17.19 -5.53
C THR A 34 17.24 17.98 -4.69
N CYS A 35 16.46 17.29 -3.85
CA CYS A 35 15.42 17.90 -3.00
C CYS A 35 15.88 17.97 -1.54
N THR A 36 15.32 18.92 -0.79
CA THR A 36 15.47 18.92 0.67
C THR A 36 14.59 17.81 1.30
N ALA A 37 14.95 17.35 2.50
CA ALA A 37 14.19 16.32 3.20
C ALA A 37 12.69 16.67 3.38
N PRO A 38 12.30 17.92 3.75
CA PRO A 38 10.87 18.28 3.85
C PRO A 38 10.12 18.21 2.52
N GLU A 39 10.75 18.61 1.41
CA GLU A 39 10.15 18.55 0.07
C GLU A 39 9.93 17.10 -0.37
N LEU A 40 10.93 16.25 -0.16
CA LEU A 40 10.85 14.82 -0.48
C LEU A 40 9.71 14.14 0.29
N VAL A 41 9.64 14.41 1.60
CA VAL A 41 8.57 13.87 2.46
C VAL A 41 7.19 14.36 2.00
N LYS A 42 7.07 15.62 1.56
CA LYS A 42 5.81 16.16 1.03
C LYS A 42 5.37 15.41 -0.24
N ILE A 43 6.28 15.20 -1.20
CA ILE A 43 6.00 14.47 -2.44
C ILE A 43 5.54 13.03 -2.14
N LEU A 44 6.28 12.33 -1.28
CA LEU A 44 5.93 10.96 -0.86
C LEU A 44 4.57 10.90 -0.18
N ASN A 45 4.30 11.82 0.76
CA ASN A 45 3.02 11.87 1.46
C ASN A 45 1.85 12.14 0.53
N GLU A 46 2.01 13.03 -0.46
CA GLU A 46 0.95 13.32 -1.44
C GLU A 46 0.67 12.10 -2.34
N LEU A 47 1.72 11.41 -2.81
CA LEU A 47 1.58 10.20 -3.62
C LEU A 47 0.92 9.07 -2.82
N PHE A 48 1.45 8.76 -1.63
CA PHE A 48 0.93 7.70 -0.79
C PHE A 48 -0.47 8.00 -0.28
N ALA A 49 -0.85 9.26 -0.04
CA ALA A 49 -2.22 9.61 0.29
C ALA A 49 -3.20 9.32 -0.86
N ARG A 50 -2.77 9.41 -2.13
CA ARG A 50 -3.60 8.99 -3.28
C ARG A 50 -3.74 7.47 -3.32
N PHE A 51 -2.65 6.74 -3.11
CA PHE A 51 -2.68 5.28 -3.07
C PHE A 51 -3.48 4.75 -1.88
N ASP A 52 -3.41 5.38 -0.71
CA ASP A 52 -4.20 5.01 0.47
C ASP A 52 -5.71 5.10 0.18
N LYS A 53 -6.16 6.13 -0.54
CA LYS A 53 -7.56 6.24 -0.96
C LYS A 53 -7.97 5.11 -1.90
N LEU A 54 -7.07 4.69 -2.77
CA LEU A 54 -7.30 3.56 -3.68
C LEU A 54 -7.28 2.23 -2.92
N SER A 55 -6.38 2.05 -1.95
CA SER A 55 -6.32 0.85 -1.12
C SER A 55 -7.61 0.69 -0.32
N ASP A 56 -8.15 1.77 0.23
CA ASP A 56 -9.44 1.76 0.91
C ASP A 56 -10.58 1.36 -0.04
N LYS A 57 -10.59 1.92 -1.26
CA LYS A 57 -11.58 1.61 -2.31
C LYS A 57 -11.55 0.14 -2.73
N TYR A 58 -10.36 -0.46 -2.85
CA TYR A 58 -10.18 -1.84 -3.32
C TYR A 58 -9.94 -2.85 -2.19
N HIS A 59 -10.22 -2.48 -0.94
CA HIS A 59 -10.11 -3.32 0.25
C HIS A 59 -8.71 -3.98 0.40
N GLN A 60 -7.67 -3.18 0.23
CA GLN A 60 -6.28 -3.61 0.32
C GLN A 60 -5.69 -3.22 1.68
N LEU A 61 -4.98 -4.15 2.32
CA LEU A 61 -4.23 -3.88 3.54
C LEU A 61 -2.86 -3.30 3.19
N ARG A 62 -2.63 -2.03 3.51
CA ARG A 62 -1.31 -1.42 3.35
C ARG A 62 -0.30 -2.02 4.32
N ILE A 63 0.88 -2.40 3.81
CA ILE A 63 2.03 -2.76 4.63
C ILE A 63 2.86 -1.50 4.89
N LYS A 64 3.18 -1.24 6.15
CA LYS A 64 4.02 -0.10 6.53
C LYS A 64 5.49 -0.45 6.25
N ILE A 65 6.05 0.07 5.15
CA ILE A 65 7.45 -0.12 4.76
C ILE A 65 8.15 1.25 4.72
N LEU A 66 9.46 1.27 4.98
CA LEU A 66 10.29 2.47 4.95
C LEU A 66 10.85 2.69 3.55
N GLY A 67 10.64 3.88 2.98
CA GLY A 67 11.23 4.28 1.70
C GLY A 67 10.21 4.87 0.73
N ASP A 68 10.50 4.66 -0.54
CA ASP A 68 9.80 5.11 -1.75
C ASP A 68 8.86 4.06 -2.35
N CYS A 69 9.01 2.82 -1.93
CA CYS A 69 8.16 1.72 -2.33
C CYS A 69 6.81 1.70 -1.60
N TYR A 70 5.73 1.42 -2.34
CA TYR A 70 4.39 1.18 -1.82
C TYR A 70 4.02 -0.30 -1.89
N TYR A 71 3.47 -0.83 -0.79
CA TYR A 71 3.05 -2.23 -0.69
C TYR A 71 1.65 -2.36 -0.10
N CYS A 72 0.82 -3.19 -0.71
CA CYS A 72 -0.45 -3.61 -0.12
C CYS A 72 -0.78 -5.07 -0.42
N ILE A 73 -1.62 -5.66 0.44
CA ILE A 73 -2.05 -7.06 0.37
C ILE A 73 -3.55 -7.08 0.05
N SER A 74 -3.95 -7.95 -0.88
CA SER A 74 -5.34 -8.33 -1.09
C SER A 74 -5.61 -9.73 -0.52
N GLY A 75 -6.78 -9.92 0.08
CA GLY A 75 -7.17 -11.20 0.70
C GLY A 75 -6.73 -11.34 2.16
N ALA A 76 -6.25 -10.27 2.78
CA ALA A 76 -5.98 -10.18 4.22
C ALA A 76 -6.38 -8.80 4.77
N PRO A 77 -6.85 -8.69 6.03
CA PRO A 77 -7.06 -9.78 7.00
C PRO A 77 -8.31 -10.64 6.71
N GLU A 78 -9.17 -10.21 5.80
CA GLU A 78 -10.36 -10.93 5.37
C GLU A 78 -10.08 -11.64 4.04
N GLU A 79 -10.18 -12.97 4.03
CA GLU A 79 -10.10 -13.74 2.79
C GLU A 79 -11.29 -13.45 1.89
N ARG A 80 -11.04 -13.30 0.58
CA ARG A 80 -12.09 -13.03 -0.41
C ARG A 80 -11.75 -13.63 -1.77
N PRO A 81 -12.70 -14.24 -2.50
CA PRO A 81 -12.40 -14.95 -3.75
C PRO A 81 -11.97 -14.05 -4.90
N ASP A 82 -12.29 -12.76 -4.85
CA ASP A 82 -11.98 -11.73 -5.86
C ASP A 82 -10.71 -10.92 -5.52
N HIS A 83 -9.89 -11.37 -4.56
CA HIS A 83 -8.67 -10.68 -4.10
C HIS A 83 -7.73 -10.32 -5.28
N ALA A 84 -7.54 -11.24 -6.23
CA ALA A 84 -6.70 -11.04 -7.40
C ALA A 84 -7.25 -9.97 -8.35
N VAL A 85 -8.57 -9.97 -8.56
CA VAL A 85 -9.24 -9.02 -9.45
C VAL A 85 -9.13 -7.60 -8.88
N LEU A 86 -9.35 -7.44 -7.57
CA LEU A 86 -9.19 -6.15 -6.90
C LEU A 86 -7.75 -5.67 -6.87
N CYS A 87 -6.79 -6.58 -6.70
CA CYS A 87 -5.36 -6.27 -6.78
C CYS A 87 -5.00 -5.68 -8.16
N VAL A 88 -5.50 -6.27 -9.25
CA VAL A 88 -5.30 -5.75 -10.62
C VAL A 88 -5.99 -4.39 -10.81
N HIS A 89 -7.23 -4.22 -10.35
CA HIS A 89 -7.93 -2.93 -10.45
C HIS A 89 -7.24 -1.82 -9.65
N MET A 90 -6.67 -2.16 -8.48
CA MET A 90 -5.83 -1.26 -7.70
C MET A 90 -4.62 -0.81 -8.53
N GLY A 91 -3.85 -1.74 -9.10
CA GLY A 91 -2.69 -1.42 -9.93
C GLY A 91 -3.02 -0.52 -11.11
N LEU A 92 -4.11 -0.82 -11.84
CA LEU A 92 -4.58 0.03 -12.94
C LEU A 92 -4.94 1.44 -12.46
N SER A 93 -5.62 1.55 -11.32
CA SER A 93 -6.02 2.84 -10.76
C SER A 93 -4.84 3.65 -10.23
N MET A 94 -3.78 2.98 -9.74
CA MET A 94 -2.55 3.65 -9.34
C MET A 94 -1.87 4.31 -10.55
N VAL A 95 -1.81 3.62 -11.69
CA VAL A 95 -1.28 4.19 -12.94
C VAL A 95 -2.08 5.43 -13.36
N ASP A 96 -3.40 5.40 -13.24
CA ASP A 96 -4.25 6.56 -13.56
C ASP A 96 -4.10 7.71 -12.56
N ALA A 97 -3.79 7.43 -11.28
CA ALA A 97 -3.65 8.45 -10.23
C ALA A 97 -2.28 9.16 -10.21
N ILE A 98 -1.29 8.62 -10.92
CA ILE A 98 0.05 9.21 -11.10
C ILE A 98 0.06 10.25 -12.24
N LYS A 99 -0.93 10.22 -13.14
CA LYS A 99 -1.08 11.20 -14.23
C LYS A 99 -1.25 12.64 -13.72
#